data_AF-X7F0U9-F1
#
_entry.id   AF-X7F0U9-F1
#
_cell.length_a   1.000
_cell.length_b   1.000
_cell.length_c   1.000
_cell.angle_alpha   90.00
_cell.angle_beta   90.00
_cell.angle_gamma   90.00
#
_symmetry.space_group_name_H-M   'P 1'
#
loop_
_entity.id
_entity.type
_entity.pdbx_description
1 polymer ?
#
loop_
_entity_poly.entity_id
_entity_poly.type
_entity_poly.pdbx_seq_one_letter_code
_entity_poly.pdbx_strand_id
1 'polypeptide(L)' 'MGFTPAQVNAMTLWEYLACVDGYREAHGGGDRKGGGEGMSEDRMRDLGIL' A
#
# COMPACT_ATOMS: atom_id res chain seq x y z
N MET A 1 -7.44 -13.88 11.30
CA MET A 1 -8.62 -13.28 11.97
C MET A 1 -8.82 -11.89 11.38
N GLY A 2 -9.86 -11.70 10.57
CA GLY A 2 -10.16 -10.42 9.91
C GLY A 2 -11.57 -9.94 10.26
N PHE A 3 -11.92 -8.73 9.86
CA PHE A 3 -13.24 -8.16 10.11
C PHE A 3 -14.25 -8.66 9.07
N THR A 4 -15.48 -8.90 9.49
CA THR A 4 -16.60 -9.14 8.57
C THR A 4 -17.06 -7.83 7.94
N PRO A 5 -17.68 -7.83 6.74
CA PRO A 5 -18.17 -6.61 6.11
C PRO A 5 -19.14 -5.79 6.97
N ALA A 6 -19.97 -6.47 7.77
CA ALA A 6 -20.89 -5.82 8.70
C ALA A 6 -20.16 -5.08 9.83
N GLN A 7 -19.05 -5.64 10.32
CA GLN A 7 -18.22 -4.99 11.34
C GLN A 7 -17.48 -3.78 10.77
N VAL A 8 -16.97 -3.86 9.53
CA VAL A 8 -16.34 -2.73 8.85
C VAL A 8 -17.34 -1.59 8.66
N ASN A 9 -18.58 -1.90 8.28
CA ASN A 9 -19.63 -0.89 8.09
C ASN A 9 -20.08 -0.22 9.40
N ALA A 10 -19.88 -0.87 10.54
CA ALA A 10 -20.17 -0.32 11.86
C ALA A 10 -19.04 0.53 12.44
N MET A 11 -17.83 0.49 11.84
CA MET A 11 -16.68 1.29 12.29
C MET A 11 -16.83 2.74 11.87
N THR A 12 -16.28 3.63 12.69
CA THR A 12 -16.00 4.99 12.27
C THR A 12 -14.90 4.99 11.20
N LEU A 13 -14.87 6.05 10.39
CA LEU A 13 -13.84 6.21 9.35
C LEU A 13 -12.42 6.17 9.94
N TRP A 14 -12.24 6.73 11.13
CA TRP A 14 -10.95 6.72 11.81
C TRP A 14 -10.52 5.30 12.22
N GLU A 15 -11.42 4.52 12.82
CA GLU A 15 -11.15 3.14 13.24
C GLU A 15 -10.80 2.26 12.03
N TYR A 16 -11.51 2.46 10.90
CA TYR A 16 -11.19 1.78 9.66
C TYR A 16 -9.77 2.10 9.17
N LEU A 17 -9.41 3.38 9.14
CA LEU A 17 -8.07 3.80 8.71
C LEU A 17 -6.97 3.24 9.62
N ALA A 18 -7.14 3.29 10.94
CA ALA A 18 -6.19 2.72 11.89
C ALA A 18 -5.98 1.21 11.66
N CYS A 19 -7.06 0.46 11.39
CA CYS A 19 -6.98 -0.96 11.08
C CYS A 19 -6.28 -1.24 9.75
N VAL A 20 -6.55 -0.42 8.72
CA VAL A 20 -5.90 -0.51 7.41
C VAL A 20 -4.40 -0.21 7.51
N ASP A 21 -4.02 0.83 8.24
CA ASP A 21 -2.61 1.20 8.44
C ASP A 21 -1.84 0.10 9.16
N GLY A 22 -2.39 -0.44 10.26
CA GLY A 22 -1.79 -1.57 10.95
C GLY A 22 -1.71 -2.85 10.09
N TYR A 23 -2.74 -3.13 9.29
CA TYR A 23 -2.70 -4.25 8.33
C TYR A 23 -1.59 -4.05 7.29
N ARG A 24 -1.46 -2.84 6.74
CA ARG A 24 -0.40 -2.50 5.78
C ARG A 24 0.96 -2.67 6.40
N GLU A 25 1.20 -2.15 7.60
CA GLU A 25 2.48 -2.31 8.30
C GLU A 25 2.83 -3.78 8.51
N ALA A 26 1.87 -4.57 9.03
CA ALA A 26 2.07 -6.00 9.29
C ALA A 26 2.30 -6.84 8.02
N HIS A 27 1.84 -6.39 6.85
CA HIS A 27 1.96 -7.12 5.58
C HIS A 27 2.95 -6.45 4.61
N GLY A 28 3.91 -5.67 5.13
CA GLY A 28 5.04 -5.13 4.35
C GLY A 28 4.73 -3.87 3.54
N GLY A 29 3.68 -3.16 3.89
CA GLY A 29 3.29 -1.84 3.36
C GLY A 29 3.77 -0.65 4.19
N GLY A 30 4.43 -0.89 5.34
CA GLY A 30 5.12 0.13 6.12
C GLY A 30 6.36 0.61 5.36
N ASP A 31 6.40 1.90 5.04
CA ASP A 31 7.47 2.57 4.28
C ASP A 31 7.78 1.98 2.89
N ARG A 32 6.85 2.11 1.95
CA ARG A 32 7.25 2.42 0.55
C ARG A 32 7.50 3.92 0.38
N LYS A 33 8.31 4.50 1.25
CA LYS A 33 8.98 5.78 0.96
C LYS A 33 10.15 5.45 0.01
N GLY A 34 9.82 5.14 -1.25
CA GLY A 34 10.77 4.68 -2.27
C GLY A 34 10.28 3.53 -3.16
N GLY A 35 8.97 3.26 -3.23
CA GLY A 35 8.40 2.11 -3.93
C GLY A 35 8.07 2.31 -5.41
N GLY A 36 8.94 2.97 -6.17
CA GLY A 36 9.15 2.56 -7.54
C GLY A 36 10.51 1.91 -7.54
N GLU A 37 10.62 0.63 -7.88
CA GLU A 37 11.89 0.17 -8.47
C GLU A 37 12.10 1.13 -9.65
N GLY A 38 12.99 2.12 -9.47
CA GLY A 38 13.34 3.04 -10.54
C GLY A 38 13.73 2.14 -11.70
N MET A 39 12.96 2.20 -12.78
CA MET A 39 13.24 1.38 -13.94
C MET A 39 14.69 1.64 -14.33
N SER A 40 15.52 0.59 -14.48
CA SER A 40 16.94 0.81 -14.77
C SER A 40 17.08 1.75 -15.96
N GLU A 41 18.07 2.64 -15.92
CA GLU A 41 18.26 3.65 -16.98
C GLU A 41 18.36 2.99 -18.37
N ASP A 42 18.97 1.80 -18.45
CA ASP A 42 19.01 0.97 -19.65
C ASP A 42 17.62 0.62 -20.19
N ARG A 43 16.68 0.25 -19.31
CA ARG A 43 15.31 -0.06 -19.71
C ARG A 43 14.54 1.21 -20.07
N MET A 44 14.86 2.35 -19.48
CA MET A 44 14.28 3.64 -19.90
C MET A 44 14.72 4.04 -21.31
N ARG A 45 15.99 3.80 -21.66
CA ARG A 45 16.52 4.00 -23.03
C ARG A 45 15.89 3.04 -24.03
N ASP A 46 15.77 1.76 -23.67
CA ASP A 46 15.14 0.74 -24.52
C ASP A 46 13.67 1.08 -24.84
N LEU A 47 12.94 1.64 -23.86
CA LEU A 47 11.56 2.11 -24.07
C LEU A 47 11.45 3.49 -24.71
N GLY A 48 12.56 4.17 -25.01
CA GLY A 48 12.58 5.51 -25.62
C GLY A 48 12.00 6.63 -24.74
N ILE A 49 12.03 6.44 -23.43
CA ILE A 49 11.49 7.39 -22.43
C ILE A 49 12.53 8.49 -22.11
N LEU A 50 13.81 8.22 -22.37
CA LEU A 50 14.97 9.09 -22.11
C LEU A 50 16.01 8.96 -23.23
#